data_AF-A0A6M8MQ08-F1
#
_entry.id   AF-A0A6M8MQ08-F1
#
_cell.length_a   1.000
_cell.length_b   1.000
_cell.length_c   1.000
_cell.angle_alpha   90.00
_cell.angle_beta   90.00
_cell.angle_gamma   90.00
#
_symmetry.space_group_name_H-M   'P 1'
#
loop_
_entity.id
_entity.type
_entity.pdbx_description
1 polymer ?
#
loop_
_entity_poly.entity_id
_entity_poly.type
_entity_poly.pdbx_seq_one_letter_code
_entity_poly.pdbx_strand_id
1 'polypeptide(L)'
;MSTGRIQFAEQDGTFVLKFVGEVRLTLCSALDATIERIFTSMNFSTVVIDLTETRSIDSTTLGLLAKLSILSRQKAGLLPTVVTTHEDITRLLQSMGFDQVFNIVGRPVPRPEALSDLPTQDQCEDVVKAKVLEAHKILMGLNDSNREAFRDLVNALEHQ
;
A
#
# COMPACT_ATOMS: atom_id res chain seq x y z
N MET A 1 -4.98 -0.46 22.96
CA MET A 1 -5.45 0.23 21.74
C MET A 1 -4.22 0.84 21.07
N SER A 2 -3.50 0.07 20.26
CA SER A 2 -2.27 0.55 19.61
C SER A 2 -2.62 1.10 18.22
N THR A 3 -2.48 2.42 18.05
CA THR A 3 -2.48 3.10 16.75
C THR A 3 -1.52 2.41 15.80
N GLY A 4 -1.95 2.16 14.56
CA GLY A 4 -1.07 1.57 13.56
C GLY A 4 0.03 2.52 13.12
N ARG A 5 1.14 1.96 12.63
CA ARG A 5 2.26 2.71 12.06
C ARG A 5 2.78 2.03 10.80
N ILE A 6 3.40 2.83 9.94
CA ILE A 6 4.13 2.36 8.76
C ILE A 6 5.59 2.74 8.95
N GLN A 7 6.50 1.79 8.75
CA GLN A 7 7.94 1.96 8.83
C GLN A 7 8.56 1.73 7.46
N PHE A 8 9.69 2.34 7.20
CA PHE A 8 10.40 2.32 5.93
C PHE A 8 11.88 2.01 6.14
N ALA A 9 12.46 1.20 5.27
CA ALA A 9 13.90 1.01 5.13
C ALA A 9 14.27 0.89 3.64
N GLU A 10 15.52 1.25 3.34
CA GLU A 10 16.15 1.01 2.04
C GLU A 10 17.44 0.23 2.29
N GLN A 11 17.65 -0.83 1.51
CA GLN A 11 18.87 -1.63 1.54
C GLN A 11 19.21 -2.10 0.13
N ASP A 12 20.34 -1.66 -0.42
CA ASP A 12 20.87 -2.07 -1.72
C ASP A 12 19.83 -2.01 -2.86
N GLY A 13 19.03 -0.93 -2.91
CA GLY A 13 17.98 -0.76 -3.93
C GLY A 13 16.69 -1.54 -3.69
N THR A 14 16.63 -2.31 -2.60
CA THR A 14 15.41 -2.93 -2.08
C THR A 14 14.77 -2.00 -1.05
N PHE A 15 13.51 -1.66 -1.28
CA PHE A 15 12.72 -0.82 -0.38
C PHE A 15 11.77 -1.68 0.44
N VAL A 16 11.77 -1.50 1.76
CA VAL A 16 10.92 -2.27 2.67
C VAL A 16 9.92 -1.32 3.35
N LEU A 17 8.64 -1.62 3.20
CA LEU A 17 7.55 -0.95 3.90
C LEU A 17 6.93 -1.92 4.91
N LYS A 18 7.07 -1.64 6.20
CA LYS A 18 6.53 -2.48 7.28
C LYS A 18 5.30 -1.85 7.91
N PHE A 19 4.21 -2.58 7.94
CA PHE A 19 2.93 -2.17 8.52
C PHE A 19 2.74 -2.90 9.85
N VAL A 20 2.35 -2.15 10.88
CA VAL A 20 2.21 -2.68 12.25
C VAL A 20 0.89 -2.16 12.84
N GLY A 21 0.08 -3.06 13.41
CA GLY A 21 -1.17 -2.70 14.07
C GLY A 21 -2.33 -2.44 13.12
N GLU A 22 -3.20 -1.49 13.49
CA GLU A 22 -4.38 -1.09 12.68
C GLU A 22 -4.04 0.09 11.77
N VAL A 23 -3.82 -0.16 10.48
CA VAL A 23 -3.41 0.87 9.53
C VAL A 23 -4.64 1.48 8.86
N ARG A 24 -4.80 2.79 9.04
CA ARG A 24 -5.94 3.59 8.59
C ARG A 24 -5.49 4.77 7.73
N LEU A 25 -6.46 5.45 7.11
CA LEU A 25 -6.34 6.63 6.27
C LEU A 25 -5.40 7.71 6.81
N THR A 26 -5.24 7.83 8.13
CA THR A 26 -4.35 8.81 8.76
C THR A 26 -2.91 8.77 8.27
N LEU A 27 -2.47 7.65 7.67
CA LEU A 27 -1.12 7.47 7.13
C LEU A 27 -1.06 7.48 5.58
N CYS A 28 -2.17 7.71 4.88
CA CYS A 28 -2.24 7.64 3.42
C CYS A 28 -1.27 8.62 2.75
N SER A 29 -1.17 9.81 3.33
CA SER A 29 -0.36 10.91 2.84
C SER A 29 1.13 10.62 2.88
N ALA A 30 1.58 10.11 4.03
CA ALA A 30 2.98 9.74 4.24
C ALA A 30 3.36 8.53 3.38
N LEU A 31 2.46 7.57 3.22
CA LEU A 31 2.66 6.41 2.35
C LEU A 31 2.80 6.83 0.88
N ASP A 32 1.90 7.66 0.36
CA ASP A 32 1.95 8.17 -1.02
C ASP A 32 3.23 8.96 -1.30
N ALA A 33 3.62 9.87 -0.40
CA ALA A 33 4.90 10.59 -0.52
C ALA A 33 6.12 9.65 -0.50
N THR A 34 6.05 8.57 0.29
CA THR A 34 7.11 7.55 0.33
C THR A 34 7.17 6.75 -0.95
N ILE A 35 6.02 6.40 -1.54
CA ILE A 35 5.92 5.73 -2.85
C ILE A 35 6.61 6.58 -3.92
N GLU A 36 6.30 7.87 -4.00
CA GLU A 36 6.95 8.79 -4.95
C GLU A 36 8.47 8.87 -4.70
N ARG A 37 8.91 8.89 -3.45
CA ARG A 37 10.34 8.88 -3.09
C ARG A 37 11.05 7.60 -3.52
N ILE A 38 10.41 6.44 -3.37
CA ILE A 38 10.96 5.14 -3.79
C ILE A 38 11.23 5.17 -5.31
N PHE A 39 10.28 5.67 -6.10
CA PHE A 39 10.37 5.64 -7.57
C PHE A 39 11.21 6.76 -8.20
N THR A 40 11.61 7.74 -7.40
CA THR A 40 12.60 8.77 -7.78
C THR A 40 14.04 8.35 -7.48
N SER A 41 14.26 7.27 -6.72
CA SER A 41 15.60 6.73 -6.47
C SER A 41 16.19 6.08 -7.73
N MET A 42 17.45 6.40 -8.04
CA MET A 42 18.16 5.84 -9.20
C MET A 42 18.51 4.35 -9.03
N ASN A 43 18.56 3.86 -7.80
CA ASN A 43 18.99 2.48 -7.49
C ASN A 43 17.79 1.54 -7.25
N PHE A 44 16.60 1.91 -7.70
CA PHE A 44 15.41 1.11 -7.50
C PHE A 44 15.49 -0.27 -8.14
N SER A 45 15.36 -1.32 -7.32
CA SER A 45 15.33 -2.71 -7.76
C SER A 45 13.99 -3.37 -7.46
N THR A 46 13.51 -3.33 -6.21
CA THR A 46 12.24 -3.95 -5.82
C THR A 46 11.65 -3.34 -4.55
N VAL A 47 10.36 -3.63 -4.30
CA VAL A 47 9.68 -3.27 -3.05
C VAL A 47 9.18 -4.53 -2.34
N VAL A 48 9.40 -4.56 -1.03
CA VAL A 48 8.86 -5.56 -0.11
C VAL A 48 7.92 -4.87 0.87
N ILE A 49 6.69 -5.38 0.98
CA ILE A 49 5.67 -4.91 1.91
C ILE A 49 5.51 -5.97 3.00
N ASP A 50 5.93 -5.66 4.21
CA ASP A 50 5.82 -6.54 5.37
C ASP A 50 4.53 -6.22 6.15
N LEU A 51 3.56 -7.14 6.08
CA LEU A 51 2.29 -7.11 6.81
C LEU A 51 2.23 -8.14 7.95
N THR A 52 3.37 -8.73 8.34
CA THR A 52 3.43 -9.79 9.35
C THR A 52 2.98 -9.35 10.74
N GLU A 53 2.93 -8.05 11.01
CA GLU A 53 2.45 -7.46 12.27
C GLU A 53 1.21 -6.56 12.07
N THR A 54 0.61 -6.59 10.88
CA THR A 54 -0.63 -5.87 10.56
C THR A 54 -1.83 -6.62 11.09
N ARG A 55 -2.71 -5.90 11.80
CA ARG A 55 -3.98 -6.44 12.33
C ARG A 55 -5.17 -6.08 11.46
N SER A 56 -5.15 -4.90 10.86
CA SER A 56 -6.17 -4.45 9.91
C SER A 56 -5.60 -3.41 8.96
N ILE A 57 -6.16 -3.35 7.76
CA ILE A 57 -5.79 -2.42 6.70
C ILE A 57 -7.06 -1.94 6.01
N ASP A 58 -7.17 -0.64 5.75
CA ASP A 58 -8.32 -0.05 5.09
C ASP A 58 -8.19 -0.03 3.56
N SER A 59 -9.30 0.26 2.88
CA SER A 59 -9.35 0.30 1.41
C SER A 59 -8.44 1.38 0.82
N THR A 60 -8.27 2.52 1.48
CA THR A 60 -7.39 3.58 0.99
C THR A 60 -5.93 3.14 1.01
N THR A 61 -5.48 2.50 2.08
CA THR A 61 -4.11 1.96 2.16
C THR A 61 -3.91 0.87 1.11
N LEU A 62 -4.89 -0.02 0.92
CA LEU A 62 -4.85 -1.03 -0.14
C LEU A 62 -4.73 -0.38 -1.53
N GLY A 63 -5.52 0.65 -1.84
CA GLY A 63 -5.42 1.33 -3.14
C GLY A 63 -4.06 2.00 -3.38
N LEU A 64 -3.41 2.53 -2.34
CA LEU A 64 -2.04 3.04 -2.44
C LEU A 64 -1.00 1.92 -2.64
N LEU A 65 -1.18 0.75 -2.02
CA LEU A 65 -0.35 -0.41 -2.34
C LEU A 65 -0.56 -0.84 -3.80
N ALA A 66 -1.80 -0.87 -4.28
CA ALA A 66 -2.08 -1.14 -5.69
C ALA A 66 -1.40 -0.11 -6.62
N LYS A 67 -1.40 1.19 -6.27
CA LYS A 67 -0.62 2.22 -6.99
C LYS A 67 0.87 1.87 -7.05
N LEU A 68 1.46 1.52 -5.90
CA LEU A 68 2.85 1.08 -5.80
C LEU A 68 3.13 -0.12 -6.73
N SER A 69 2.24 -1.10 -6.79
CA SER A 69 2.41 -2.26 -7.68
C SER A 69 2.48 -1.89 -9.16
N ILE A 70 1.64 -0.95 -9.59
CA ILE A 70 1.60 -0.46 -10.97
C ILE A 70 2.91 0.27 -11.29
N LEU A 71 3.34 1.17 -10.42
CA LEU A 71 4.58 1.93 -10.59
C LEU A 71 5.82 1.01 -10.59
N SER A 72 5.87 0.01 -9.71
CA SER A 72 6.93 -1.00 -9.66
C SER A 72 7.04 -1.77 -10.96
N ARG A 73 5.90 -2.22 -11.51
CA ARG A 73 5.86 -2.92 -12.79
C ARG A 73 6.30 -2.04 -13.95
N GLN A 74 5.95 -0.75 -13.94
CA GLN A 74 6.36 0.20 -14.98
C GLN A 74 7.85 0.54 -14.93
N LYS A 75 8.43 0.69 -13.73
CA LYS A 75 9.83 1.09 -13.53
C LYS A 75 10.83 -0.05 -13.67
N ALA A 76 10.56 -1.19 -13.03
CA ALA A 76 11.51 -2.32 -12.97
C ALA A 76 11.03 -3.56 -13.74
N GLY A 77 9.80 -3.59 -14.24
CA GLY A 77 9.21 -4.78 -14.88
C GLY A 77 8.90 -5.92 -13.90
N LEU A 78 9.08 -5.71 -12.60
CA LEU A 78 8.91 -6.71 -11.55
C LEU A 78 7.70 -6.39 -10.67
N LEU A 79 6.98 -7.45 -10.29
CA LEU A 79 5.95 -7.35 -9.26
C LEU A 79 6.60 -7.22 -7.89
N PRO A 80 6.17 -6.26 -7.06
CA PRO A 80 6.60 -6.17 -5.68
C PRO A 80 6.11 -7.37 -4.85
N THR A 81 6.74 -7.56 -3.70
CA THR A 81 6.44 -8.69 -2.81
C THR A 81 5.66 -8.22 -1.59
N VAL A 82 4.59 -8.94 -1.22
CA VAL A 82 3.86 -8.75 0.03
C VAL A 82 4.10 -9.96 0.92
N VAL A 83 4.54 -9.73 2.15
CA VAL A 83 4.76 -10.75 3.17
C VAL A 83 3.64 -10.65 4.20
N THR A 84 2.90 -11.72 4.41
CA THR A 84 1.89 -11.79 5.47
C THR A 84 1.86 -13.18 6.08
N THR A 85 1.74 -13.26 7.40
CA THR A 85 1.56 -14.51 8.15
C THR A 85 0.14 -14.68 8.67
N HIS A 86 -0.74 -13.71 8.39
CA HIS A 86 -2.11 -13.67 8.88
C HIS A 86 -3.07 -14.12 7.76
N GLU A 87 -3.86 -15.17 8.00
CA GLU A 87 -4.77 -15.75 6.99
C GLU A 87 -5.89 -14.79 6.59
N ASP A 88 -6.43 -14.03 7.54
CA ASP A 88 -7.47 -13.02 7.30
C ASP A 88 -6.98 -11.91 6.37
N ILE A 89 -5.78 -11.37 6.61
CA ILE A 89 -5.13 -10.41 5.70
C ILE A 89 -4.86 -11.05 4.34
N THR A 90 -4.40 -12.31 4.30
CA THR A 90 -4.16 -13.02 3.03
C THR A 90 -5.44 -13.14 2.20
N ARG A 91 -6.55 -13.55 2.83
CA ARG A 91 -7.85 -13.67 2.17
C ARG A 91 -8.38 -12.32 1.70
N LEU A 92 -8.19 -11.26 2.49
CA LEU A 92 -8.52 -9.89 2.10
C LEU A 92 -7.77 -9.49 0.82
N LEU A 93 -6.45 -9.66 0.79
CA LEU A 93 -5.63 -9.33 -0.40
C LEU A 93 -6.09 -10.12 -1.63
N GLN A 94 -6.34 -11.43 -1.48
CA GLN A 94 -6.85 -12.28 -2.57
C GLN A 94 -8.21 -11.82 -3.07
N SER A 95 -9.15 -11.52 -2.18
CA SER A 95 -10.48 -11.01 -2.57
C SER A 95 -10.41 -9.69 -3.34
N MET A 96 -9.39 -8.86 -3.06
CA MET A 96 -9.16 -7.59 -3.74
C MET A 96 -8.38 -7.74 -5.06
N GLY A 97 -7.96 -8.97 -5.43
CA GLY A 97 -7.21 -9.26 -6.65
C GLY A 97 -5.72 -8.93 -6.58
N PHE A 98 -5.13 -8.85 -5.38
CA PHE A 98 -3.73 -8.46 -5.21
C PHE A 98 -2.74 -9.52 -5.71
N ASP A 99 -3.17 -10.77 -5.81
CA ASP A 99 -2.41 -11.87 -6.40
C ASP A 99 -2.03 -11.63 -7.88
N GLN A 100 -2.75 -10.74 -8.57
CA GLN A 100 -2.45 -10.36 -9.96
C GLN A 100 -1.35 -9.30 -10.08
N VAL A 101 -1.07 -8.56 -9.01
CA VAL A 101 -0.16 -7.39 -9.03
C VAL A 101 0.95 -7.47 -7.98
N PHE A 102 0.91 -8.46 -7.08
CA PHE A 102 1.91 -8.73 -6.06
C PHE A 102 2.30 -10.21 -6.01
N ASN A 103 3.56 -10.45 -5.65
CA ASN A 103 3.98 -11.76 -5.16
C ASN A 103 3.64 -11.87 -3.67
N ILE A 104 2.61 -12.65 -3.30
CA ILE A 104 2.22 -12.85 -1.90
C ILE A 104 2.96 -14.05 -1.31
N VAL A 105 3.71 -13.84 -0.23
CA VAL A 105 4.51 -14.88 0.43
C VAL A 105 4.17 -15.01 1.91
N GLY A 106 4.08 -16.26 2.38
CA GLY A 106 3.74 -16.60 3.77
C GLY A 106 4.93 -16.76 4.72
N ARG A 107 6.15 -16.48 4.25
CA ARG A 107 7.38 -16.66 5.04
C ARG A 107 7.99 -15.30 5.38
N PRO A 108 8.32 -15.03 6.65
CA PRO A 108 8.96 -13.79 7.03
C PRO A 108 10.31 -13.62 6.32
N VAL A 109 10.53 -12.43 5.75
CA VAL A 109 11.82 -12.02 5.19
C VAL A 109 12.70 -11.51 6.34
N PRO A 110 14.03 -11.71 6.32
CA PRO A 110 14.92 -11.14 7.34
C PRO A 110 14.68 -9.63 7.49
N ARG A 111 14.52 -9.15 8.73
CA ARG A 111 14.30 -7.72 9.01
C ARG A 111 15.56 -6.91 8.63
N PRO A 112 15.43 -5.81 7.88
CA PRO A 112 16.49 -4.82 7.77
C PRO A 112 16.82 -4.24 9.14
N GLU A 113 18.10 -3.99 9.43
CA GLU A 113 18.56 -3.50 10.74
C GLU A 113 18.15 -2.04 11.02
N ALA A 114 17.74 -1.27 10.00
CA ALA A 114 17.46 0.17 10.10
C ALA A 114 16.07 0.56 9.55
N LEU A 115 14.99 0.17 10.24
CA LEU A 115 13.63 0.67 9.95
C LEU A 115 13.40 2.03 10.63
N SER A 116 12.81 2.98 9.91
CA SER A 116 12.40 4.30 10.43
C SER A 116 10.89 4.50 10.24
N ASP A 117 10.21 5.07 11.24
CA ASP A 117 8.77 5.37 11.14
C ASP A 117 8.52 6.45 10.06
N LEU A 118 7.43 6.32 9.29
CA LEU A 118 7.01 7.37 8.36
C LEU A 118 6.61 8.64 9.13
N PRO A 119 7.00 9.84 8.65
CA PRO A 119 6.67 11.08 9.33
C PRO A 119 5.15 11.32 9.30
N THR A 120 4.61 11.92 10.37
CA THR A 120 3.24 12.45 10.36
C THR A 120 3.18 13.65 9.40
N GLN A 121 2.12 13.74 8.60
CA GLN A 121 1.91 14.85 7.68
C GLN A 121 0.54 15.47 7.90
N ASP A 122 0.51 16.76 8.23
CA ASP A 122 -0.71 17.57 8.17
C ASP A 122 -1.02 17.89 6.71
N GLN A 123 -2.18 17.44 6.21
CA GLN A 123 -2.63 17.71 4.84
C GLN A 123 -4.03 18.31 4.86
N CYS A 124 -4.31 19.21 3.90
CA CYS A 124 -5.65 19.74 3.74
C CYS A 124 -6.61 18.67 3.20
N GLU A 125 -7.89 18.86 3.49
CA GLU A 125 -8.97 17.92 3.16
C GLU A 125 -9.03 17.59 1.66
N ASP A 126 -8.85 18.59 0.79
CA ASP A 126 -8.88 18.41 -0.67
C ASP A 126 -7.81 17.42 -1.16
N VAL A 127 -6.60 17.48 -0.60
CA VAL A 127 -5.50 16.59 -0.97
C VAL A 127 -5.78 15.17 -0.48
N VAL A 128 -6.32 15.02 0.74
CA VAL A 128 -6.72 13.70 1.27
C VAL A 128 -7.82 13.10 0.40
N LYS A 129 -8.83 13.90 0.01
CA LYS A 129 -9.94 13.46 -0.85
C LYS A 129 -9.44 13.00 -2.22
N ALA A 130 -8.54 13.76 -2.85
CA ALA A 130 -7.94 13.38 -4.12
C ALA A 130 -7.20 12.03 -4.03
N LYS A 131 -6.43 11.81 -2.96
CA LYS A 131 -5.70 10.55 -2.72
C LYS A 131 -6.65 9.38 -2.47
N VAL A 132 -7.71 9.58 -1.70
CA VAL A 132 -8.76 8.57 -1.47
C VAL A 132 -9.41 8.17 -2.79
N LEU A 133 -9.76 9.16 -3.62
CA LEU A 133 -10.39 8.93 -4.92
C LEU A 133 -9.47 8.14 -5.86
N GLU A 134 -8.20 8.54 -5.96
CA GLU A 134 -7.20 7.83 -6.77
C GLU A 134 -7.06 6.36 -6.31
N ALA A 135 -6.89 6.14 -5.01
CA ALA A 135 -6.72 4.80 -4.43
C ALA A 135 -7.90 3.87 -4.77
N HIS A 136 -9.14 4.36 -4.66
CA HIS A 136 -10.32 3.55 -4.97
C HIS A 136 -10.47 3.27 -6.47
N LYS A 137 -10.18 4.26 -7.34
CA LYS A 137 -10.18 4.04 -8.79
C LYS A 137 -9.19 2.97 -9.22
N ILE A 138 -8.02 2.92 -8.58
CA ILE A 138 -7.02 1.89 -8.84
C ILE A 138 -7.57 0.51 -8.43
N LEU A 139 -8.19 0.40 -7.25
CA LEU A 139 -8.81 -0.87 -6.82
C LEU A 139 -9.92 -1.33 -7.76
N MET A 140 -10.77 -0.42 -8.26
CA MET A 140 -11.80 -0.70 -9.26
C MET A 140 -11.22 -1.23 -10.59
N GLY A 141 -9.96 -0.90 -10.89
CA GLY A 141 -9.25 -1.40 -12.05
C GLY A 141 -8.74 -2.84 -11.92
N LEU A 142 -8.68 -3.39 -10.69
CA LEU A 142 -8.10 -4.72 -10.45
C LEU A 142 -9.06 -5.86 -10.79
N ASN A 143 -10.36 -5.72 -10.49
CA ASN A 143 -11.37 -6.72 -10.82
C ASN A 143 -12.78 -6.10 -10.85
N ASP A 144 -13.74 -6.81 -11.45
CA ASP A 144 -15.12 -6.33 -11.61
C ASP A 144 -15.87 -6.21 -10.28
N SER A 145 -15.55 -7.05 -9.29
CA SER A 145 -16.16 -6.98 -7.96
C SER A 145 -15.82 -5.67 -7.26
N ASN A 146 -14.55 -5.25 -7.28
CA ASN A 146 -14.11 -3.94 -6.77
C ASN A 146 -14.76 -2.81 -7.55
N ARG A 147 -14.88 -2.93 -8.88
CA ARG A 147 -15.54 -1.94 -9.73
C ARG A 147 -16.98 -1.71 -9.30
N GLU A 148 -17.74 -2.77 -9.07
CA GLU A 148 -19.12 -2.64 -8.61
C GLU A 148 -19.20 -2.10 -7.17
N ALA A 149 -18.37 -2.63 -6.27
CA ALA A 149 -18.41 -2.28 -4.85
C ALA A 149 -18.09 -0.80 -4.57
N PHE A 150 -17.15 -0.20 -5.32
CA PHE A 150 -16.69 1.16 -5.08
C PHE A 150 -17.28 2.21 -6.03
N ARG A 151 -18.11 1.81 -7.01
CA ARG A 151 -18.70 2.72 -8.00
C ARG A 151 -19.43 3.90 -7.38
N ASP A 152 -20.33 3.62 -6.45
CA ASP A 152 -21.20 4.65 -5.87
C ASP A 152 -20.39 5.59 -4.94
N LEU A 153 -19.40 5.06 -4.22
CA LEU A 153 -18.49 5.83 -3.39
C LEU A 153 -17.63 6.79 -4.24
N VAL A 154 -17.05 6.30 -5.34
CA VAL A 154 -16.22 7.12 -6.24
C VAL A 154 -17.07 8.21 -6.90
N ASN A 155 -18.26 7.86 -7.41
CA ASN A 155 -19.18 8.85 -7.99
C ASN A 155 -19.55 9.95 -6.98
N ALA A 156 -19.83 9.60 -5.73
CA ALA A 156 -20.16 10.58 -4.70
C ALA A 156 -18.99 11.52 -4.40
N LEU A 157 -17.75 11.00 -4.35
CA LEU A 157 -16.55 11.80 -4.09
C LEU A 157 -16.18 12.73 -5.25
N GLU A 158 -16.51 12.38 -6.49
CA GLU A 158 -16.25 13.22 -7.68
C GLU A 158 -17.22 14.40 -7.83
N HIS A 159 -18.42 14.30 -7.26
CA HIS A 159 -19.48 15.31 -7.41
C HIS A 159 -19.70 16.18 -6.16
N GLN A 160 -18.82 16.05 -5.15
CA GLN A 160 -18.71 16.94 -4.00
C GLN A 160 -17.60 17.95 -4.21
#